data_AF-A0A7W1UR80-F1
#
_entry.id   AF-A0A7W1UR80-F1
#
_cell.length_a   1.000
_cell.length_b   1.000
_cell.length_c   1.000
_cell.angle_alpha   90.00
_cell.angle_beta   90.00
_cell.angle_gamma   90.00
#
_symmetry.space_group_name_H-M   'P 1'
#
loop_
_entity.id
_entity.type
_entity.pdbx_description
1 polymer ?
#
loop_
_entity_poly.entity_id
_entity_poly.type
_entity_poly.pdbx_seq_one_letter_code
_entity_poly.pdbx_strand_id
1 'polypeptide(L)'
;MCAKKLCGYGLKNFSRTINEFDILITFVHIKTIPLKLSFTEHTLNFKRPFKIAHGTRSSTPVVIVAITHDGLTGYGEASMPPYLGESHETVIAFLQKAEPLLKSFRDPSEIGVILKEID
;
A
#
# COMPACT_ATOMS: atom_id res chain seq x y z
N MET A 1 -36.88 -1.04 -49.23
CA MET A 1 -37.96 -1.29 -48.25
C MET A 1 -37.39 -1.01 -46.86
N CYS A 2 -37.73 0.13 -46.26
CA CYS A 2 -38.79 0.29 -45.24
C CYS A 2 -38.37 -0.36 -43.90
N ALA A 3 -37.67 0.33 -42.99
CA ALA A 3 -38.09 1.37 -42.05
C ALA A 3 -38.58 0.84 -40.67
N LYS A 4 -37.85 1.29 -39.63
CA LYS A 4 -38.31 1.79 -38.32
C LYS A 4 -38.90 0.83 -37.27
N LYS A 5 -38.22 0.78 -36.11
CA LYS A 5 -38.81 0.93 -34.77
C LYS A 5 -37.72 1.46 -33.81
N LEU A 6 -37.50 2.77 -33.72
CA LEU A 6 -38.01 3.69 -32.69
C LEU A 6 -37.93 3.17 -31.24
N CYS A 7 -36.89 3.61 -30.53
CA CYS A 7 -36.89 4.09 -29.14
C CYS A 7 -35.47 4.69 -28.90
N GLY A 8 -35.20 5.97 -28.71
CA GLY A 8 -36.04 7.08 -28.29
C GLY A 8 -35.63 7.55 -26.89
N TYR A 9 -34.40 8.02 -26.68
CA TYR A 9 -34.09 9.02 -25.64
C TYR A 9 -33.07 10.02 -26.18
N GLY A 10 -33.45 11.30 -26.12
CA GLY A 10 -32.92 12.37 -26.95
C GLY A 10 -31.56 12.91 -26.53
N LEU A 11 -30.67 13.00 -27.51
CA LEU A 11 -29.53 13.90 -27.49
C LEU A 11 -30.06 15.32 -27.70
N LYS A 12 -30.14 16.11 -26.62
CA LYS A 12 -30.21 17.56 -26.76
C LYS A 12 -28.86 18.04 -27.27
N ASN A 13 -28.91 18.69 -28.43
CA ASN A 13 -27.80 19.34 -29.09
C ASN A 13 -27.03 20.25 -28.10
N PHE A 14 -25.76 19.94 -27.88
CA PHE A 14 -24.81 20.90 -27.38
C PHE A 14 -23.54 20.79 -28.23
N SER A 15 -23.54 21.55 -29.32
CA SER A 15 -22.33 21.78 -30.11
C SER A 15 -21.36 22.59 -29.24
N ARG A 16 -20.41 21.91 -28.59
CA ARG A 16 -19.14 22.54 -28.22
C ARG A 16 -18.08 21.97 -29.13
N THR A 17 -17.45 22.87 -29.88
CA THR A 17 -16.14 22.67 -30.49
C THR A 17 -15.21 22.13 -29.42
N ILE A 18 -14.89 20.83 -29.52
CA ILE A 18 -13.84 20.17 -28.75
C ILE A 18 -12.52 20.82 -29.10
N ASN A 19 -11.98 21.63 -28.18
CA ASN A 19 -10.64 22.17 -28.32
C ASN A 19 -9.64 21.02 -28.12
N GLU A 20 -8.53 21.00 -28.88
CA GLU A 20 -7.47 19.99 -28.71
C GLU A 20 -6.89 19.93 -27.27
N PHE A 21 -7.11 20.99 -26.47
CA PHE A 21 -6.78 21.04 -25.04
C PHE A 21 -7.63 20.11 -24.15
N ASP A 22 -8.89 19.82 -24.50
CA ASP A 22 -9.76 18.91 -23.73
C ASP A 22 -9.38 17.43 -23.92
N ILE A 23 -8.66 17.11 -25.00
CA ILE A 23 -8.17 15.75 -25.27
C ILE A 23 -6.95 15.42 -24.40
N LEU A 24 -6.17 16.42 -23.97
CA LEU A 24 -5.03 16.20 -23.07
C LEU A 24 -5.46 15.82 -21.64
N ILE A 25 -6.61 16.34 -21.17
CA ILE A 25 -7.09 16.08 -19.79
C ILE A 25 -7.68 14.66 -19.66
N THR A 26 -8.10 14.04 -20.76
CA THR A 26 -8.70 12.69 -20.73
C THR A 26 -7.66 11.57 -20.88
N PHE A 27 -6.40 11.90 -21.22
CA PHE A 27 -5.30 10.93 -21.37
C PHE A 27 -4.44 10.77 -20.11
N VAL A 28 -4.65 11.59 -19.08
CA VAL A 28 -4.04 11.42 -17.75
C VAL A 28 -4.88 10.44 -16.93
N HIS A 29 -5.15 9.26 -17.49
CA HIS A 29 -5.50 8.11 -16.68
C HIS A 29 -4.18 7.62 -16.08
N ILE A 30 -3.65 8.34 -15.07
CA ILE A 30 -2.51 7.85 -14.30
C ILE A 30 -2.98 6.55 -13.68
N LYS A 31 -2.51 5.44 -14.24
CA LYS A 31 -2.76 4.11 -13.71
C LYS A 31 -1.90 4.01 -12.44
N THR A 32 -2.39 4.56 -11.35
CA THR A 32 -1.72 4.57 -10.04
C THR A 32 -1.37 3.13 -9.68
N ILE A 33 -0.09 2.87 -9.47
CA ILE A 33 0.41 1.52 -9.18
C ILE A 33 -0.04 1.18 -7.75
N PRO A 34 -0.65 0.01 -7.49
CA PRO A 34 -1.08 -0.34 -6.15
C PRO A 34 0.10 -0.42 -5.18
N LEU A 35 -0.16 -0.25 -3.88
CA LEU A 35 0.88 -0.43 -2.87
C LEU A 35 1.44 -1.87 -2.92
N LYS A 36 2.75 -1.99 -3.08
CA LYS A 36 3.45 -3.28 -3.05
C LYS A 36 4.24 -3.41 -1.76
N LEU A 37 3.82 -4.33 -0.91
CA LEU A 37 4.54 -4.71 0.30
C LEU A 37 5.66 -5.71 -0.03
N SER A 38 6.83 -5.50 0.55
CA SER A 38 7.88 -6.51 0.69
C SER A 38 8.49 -6.42 2.10
N PHE A 39 9.06 -7.52 2.57
CA PHE A 39 9.68 -7.56 3.88
C PHE A 39 10.78 -8.62 3.94
N THR A 40 11.71 -8.46 4.88
CA THR A 40 12.83 -9.38 5.08
C THR A 40 13.21 -9.44 6.54
N GLU A 41 13.42 -10.65 7.04
CA GLU A 41 13.92 -10.90 8.39
C GLU A 41 15.36 -10.42 8.52
N HIS A 42 15.67 -9.85 9.67
CA HIS A 42 17.03 -9.51 10.04
C HIS A 42 17.23 -9.69 11.55
N THR A 43 18.47 -9.93 11.97
CA THR A 43 18.82 -9.93 13.39
C THR A 43 19.80 -8.80 13.65
N LEU A 44 19.36 -7.78 14.37
CA LEU A 44 20.21 -6.68 14.77
C LEU A 44 21.14 -7.14 15.89
N ASN A 45 22.45 -7.19 15.60
CA ASN A 45 23.48 -7.51 16.58
C ASN A 45 24.03 -6.22 17.21
N PHE A 46 24.06 -6.16 18.53
CA PHE A 46 24.50 -4.98 19.26
C PHE A 46 26.01 -4.99 19.46
N LYS A 47 26.64 -3.81 19.42
CA LYS A 47 28.07 -3.64 19.71
C LYS A 47 28.42 -3.96 21.17
N ARG A 48 27.45 -3.81 22.08
CA ARG A 48 27.56 -4.06 23.52
C ARG A 48 26.25 -4.70 24.02
N PRO A 49 26.29 -5.52 25.08
CA PRO A 49 25.07 -6.02 25.70
C PRO A 49 24.16 -4.87 26.16
N PHE A 50 22.86 -4.98 25.88
CA PHE A 50 21.81 -4.05 26.29
C PHE A 50 20.99 -4.67 27.43
N LYS A 51 20.91 -3.99 28.57
CA LYS A 51 20.26 -4.48 29.79
C LYS A 51 19.07 -3.61 30.18
N ILE A 52 17.98 -4.27 30.52
CA ILE A 52 16.76 -3.69 31.12
C ILE A 52 16.30 -4.57 32.30
N ALA A 53 15.21 -4.20 32.98
CA ALA A 53 14.67 -4.95 34.12
C ALA A 53 14.36 -6.43 33.79
N HIS A 54 13.88 -6.71 32.58
CA HIS A 54 13.54 -8.06 32.12
C HIS A 54 14.75 -8.92 31.71
N GLY A 55 15.97 -8.36 31.66
CA GLY A 55 17.15 -9.13 31.31
C GLY A 55 18.20 -8.37 30.51
N THR A 56 19.21 -9.10 30.04
CA THR A 56 20.29 -8.59 29.18
C THR A 56 20.26 -9.32 27.85
N ARG A 57 20.45 -8.61 26.74
CA ARG A 57 20.52 -9.20 25.39
C ARG A 57 21.63 -8.56 24.56
N SER A 58 22.15 -9.30 23.57
CA SER A 58 23.16 -8.83 22.63
C SER A 58 22.62 -8.68 21.20
N SER A 59 21.36 -9.02 20.97
CA SER A 59 20.71 -8.88 19.68
C SER A 59 19.21 -8.66 19.83
N THR A 60 18.55 -8.28 18.74
CA THR A 60 17.08 -8.22 18.64
C THR A 60 16.65 -8.64 17.24
N PRO A 61 15.74 -9.61 17.10
CA PRO A 61 15.16 -9.95 15.82
C PRO A 61 14.28 -8.80 15.34
N VAL A 62 14.38 -8.47 14.06
CA VAL A 62 13.59 -7.43 13.40
C VAL A 62 13.12 -7.89 12.03
N VAL A 63 12.08 -7.27 11.52
CA VAL A 63 11.67 -7.38 10.11
C VAL A 63 11.77 -6.01 9.49
N ILE A 64 12.55 -5.89 8.42
CA ILE A 64 12.59 -4.68 7.60
C ILE A 64 11.44 -4.76 6.61
N VAL A 65 10.61 -3.72 6.57
CA VAL A 65 9.43 -3.61 5.71
C VAL A 65 9.67 -2.53 4.67
N ALA A 66 9.24 -2.78 3.44
CA ALA A 66 9.25 -1.81 2.36
C ALA A 66 7.89 -1.77 1.67
N ILE A 67 7.40 -0.56 1.39
CA ILE A 67 6.20 -0.33 0.59
C ILE A 67 6.61 0.49 -0.62
N THR A 68 6.40 -0.06 -1.81
CA THR A 68 6.68 0.62 -3.08
C THR A 68 5.37 1.09 -3.71
N HIS A 69 5.34 2.35 -4.15
CA HIS A 69 4.23 2.98 -4.84
C HIS A 69 4.76 4.04 -5.82
N ASP A 70 4.32 3.99 -7.07
CA ASP A 70 4.69 4.96 -8.12
C ASP A 70 6.21 5.25 -8.21
N GLY A 71 7.01 4.20 -8.05
CA GLY A 71 8.48 4.27 -8.11
C GLY A 71 9.17 4.78 -6.84
N LEU A 72 8.42 5.19 -5.83
CA LEU A 72 8.93 5.56 -4.51
C LEU A 72 8.83 4.38 -3.55
N THR A 73 9.81 4.23 -2.67
CA THR A 73 9.81 3.19 -1.64
C THR A 73 9.94 3.82 -0.26
N GLY A 74 8.94 3.58 0.59
CA GLY A 74 9.01 3.86 2.02
C GLY A 74 9.51 2.64 2.78
N TYR A 75 10.37 2.86 3.77
CA TYR A 75 10.92 1.80 4.62
C TYR A 75 10.39 1.92 6.05
N GLY A 76 10.11 0.76 6.65
CA GLY A 76 9.67 0.63 8.04
C GLY A 76 10.37 -0.56 8.71
N GLU A 77 10.14 -0.72 10.01
CA GLU A 77 10.74 -1.77 10.83
C GLU A 77 9.71 -2.29 11.85
N ALA A 78 9.65 -3.61 12.00
CA ALA A 78 9.06 -4.25 13.16
C ALA A 78 10.19 -4.85 14.02
N SER A 79 10.28 -4.43 15.28
CA SER A 79 11.31 -4.92 16.21
C SER A 79 10.67 -5.82 17.24
N MET A 80 11.22 -7.01 17.48
CA MET A 80 10.66 -7.98 18.43
C MET A 80 11.62 -8.25 19.60
N PRO A 81 11.75 -7.30 20.56
CA PRO A 81 12.39 -7.58 21.83
C PRO A 81 11.76 -8.81 22.51
N PRO A 82 12.54 -9.80 22.98
CA PRO A 82 12.01 -11.10 23.45
C PRO A 82 10.98 -11.03 24.59
N TYR A 83 10.97 -9.93 25.36
CA TYR A 83 10.03 -9.74 26.48
C TYR A 83 8.66 -9.20 26.04
N LEU A 84 8.45 -8.90 24.76
CA LEU A 84 7.16 -8.44 24.21
C LEU A 84 6.35 -9.56 23.53
N GLY A 85 6.88 -10.79 23.46
CA GLY A 85 6.13 -11.96 23.01
C GLY A 85 6.01 -12.15 21.49
N GLU A 86 6.46 -11.18 20.68
CA GLU A 86 6.49 -11.28 19.22
C GLU A 86 7.75 -12.00 18.70
N SER A 87 7.67 -12.60 17.51
CA SER A 87 8.77 -13.30 16.81
C SER A 87 8.78 -12.98 15.31
N HIS A 88 9.77 -13.50 14.57
CA HIS A 88 9.79 -13.39 13.10
C HIS A 88 8.55 -14.03 12.50
N GLU A 89 8.16 -15.20 13.01
CA GLU A 89 7.01 -15.96 12.54
C GLU A 89 5.69 -15.20 12.73
N THR A 90 5.47 -14.58 13.91
CA THR A 90 4.23 -13.84 14.18
C THR A 90 4.11 -12.61 13.30
N VAL A 91 5.20 -11.84 13.15
CA VAL A 91 5.23 -10.64 12.30
C VAL A 91 5.07 -11.00 10.83
N ILE A 92 5.74 -12.05 10.34
CA ILE A 92 5.58 -12.50 8.95
C ILE A 92 4.16 -12.96 8.67
N ALA A 93 3.56 -13.73 9.59
CA ALA A 93 2.18 -14.16 9.46
C ALA A 93 1.21 -12.99 9.39
N PHE A 94 1.46 -11.91 10.14
CA PHE A 94 0.70 -10.67 10.05
C PHE A 94 0.91 -9.97 8.70
N LEU A 95 2.16 -9.75 8.28
CA LEU A 95 2.48 -9.05 7.03
C LEU A 95 1.96 -9.78 5.79
N GLN A 96 1.94 -11.12 5.81
CA GLN A 96 1.33 -11.93 4.75
C GLN A 96 -0.18 -11.73 4.63
N LYS A 97 -0.88 -11.48 5.75
CA LYS A 97 -2.30 -11.14 5.75
C LYS A 97 -2.54 -9.69 5.29
N ALA A 98 -1.64 -8.78 5.64
CA ALA A 98 -1.72 -7.37 5.25
C ALA A 98 -1.42 -7.13 3.76
N GLU A 99 -0.54 -7.93 3.14
CA GLU A 99 -0.14 -7.77 1.72
C GLU A 99 -1.32 -7.64 0.74
N PRO A 100 -2.32 -8.55 0.71
CA PRO A 100 -3.45 -8.43 -0.21
C PRO A 100 -4.34 -7.21 0.08
N LEU A 101 -4.48 -6.81 1.35
CA LEU A 101 -5.25 -5.63 1.74
C LEU A 101 -4.55 -4.36 1.25
N LEU A 102 -3.24 -4.25 1.44
CA LEU A 102 -2.43 -3.12 0.96
C LEU A 102 -2.51 -2.94 -0.56
N LYS A 103 -2.50 -4.04 -1.32
CA LYS A 103 -2.64 -4.00 -2.79
C LYS A 103 -3.97 -3.41 -3.27
N SER A 104 -4.99 -3.34 -2.41
CA SER A 104 -6.28 -2.74 -2.76
C SER A 104 -6.25 -1.20 -2.75
N PHE A 105 -5.29 -0.61 -2.03
CA PHE A 105 -5.12 0.84 -1.94
C PHE A 105 -4.30 1.40 -3.10
N ARG A 106 -4.72 2.58 -3.57
CA ARG A 106 -4.08 3.33 -4.66
C ARG A 106 -3.50 4.67 -4.22
N ASP A 107 -3.91 5.18 -3.07
CA ASP A 107 -3.42 6.43 -2.50
C ASP A 107 -2.77 6.15 -1.13
N PRO A 108 -1.44 6.32 -0.98
CA PRO A 108 -0.76 6.11 0.29
C PRO A 108 -1.07 7.20 1.33
N SER A 109 -1.69 8.33 0.95
CA SER A 109 -1.99 9.43 1.88
C SER A 109 -3.19 9.15 2.80
N GLU A 110 -4.02 8.16 2.46
CA GLU A 110 -5.17 7.70 3.26
C GLU A 110 -4.78 6.84 4.47
N ILE A 111 -3.71 7.23 5.18
CA ILE A 111 -3.06 6.45 6.25
C ILE A 111 -4.08 5.98 7.31
N GLY A 112 -5.02 6.84 7.70
CA GLY A 112 -6.02 6.50 8.72
C GLY A 112 -6.97 5.37 8.30
N VAL A 113 -7.32 5.30 7.01
CA VAL A 113 -8.15 4.21 6.47
C VAL A 113 -7.31 2.94 6.37
N ILE A 114 -6.09 3.04 5.83
CA ILE A 114 -5.16 1.92 5.68
C ILE A 114 -4.91 1.24 7.03
N LEU A 115 -4.60 2.01 8.07
CA LEU A 115 -4.32 1.47 9.41
C LEU A 115 -5.55 0.79 10.00
N LYS A 116 -6.74 1.37 9.84
CA LYS A 116 -7.98 0.79 10.37
C LYS A 116 -8.35 -0.56 9.75
N GLU A 117 -8.01 -0.78 8.48
CA GLU A 117 -8.33 -2.03 7.77
C GLU A 117 -7.28 -3.13 7.98
N ILE A 118 -6.08 -2.78 8.45
CA ILE A 118 -4.95 -3.71 8.60
C ILE A 118 -4.74 -4.15 10.06
N ASP A 119 -5.00 -3.26 11.03
CA ASP A 119 -4.89 -3.51 12.48
C ASP A 119 -6.08 -4.33 13.01
#